data_AF-A0A6A5T4G6-F1
#
_entry.id   AF-A0A6A5T4G6-F1
#
_cell.length_a   1.000
_cell.length_b   1.000
_cell.length_c   1.000
_cell.angle_alpha   90.00
_cell.angle_beta   90.00
_cell.angle_gamma   90.00
#
_symmetry.space_group_name_H-M   'P 1'
#
loop_
_entity.id
_entity.type
_entity.pdbx_description
1 polymer ?
#
loop_
_entity_poly.entity_id
_entity_poly.type
_entity_poly.pdbx_seq_one_letter_code
_entity_poly.pdbx_strand_id
1 'polypeptide(L)'
;MEPTNRSQDQTEFELHGLQHVDYTVYPYYEYVPNSIKPCSTLDAPALQPNVFHLLSCGHIVAVDEDDRHCARNCQHVVEWAAIHRSSTWAVGNEYSRIPDDHLPPPSHMQLHDDLYCETCTGIPIERYKALRPPTSELLPTAYPSFRRCLALTLPTIRSVTGLTEEQAKVLLSAPFSNPQHRGFGLKNWTHVLRCGHEVRCTPTRPCGYNCVDAPQCRGRYSLHTEKQSDVVVCKECVMRAELVYTRYANLEAARDREQN
;
A
#
# COMPACT_ATOMS: atom_id res chain seq x y z
N MET A 1 47.11 -52.82 -10.35
CA MET A 1 46.42 -51.70 -11.02
C MET A 1 44.94 -52.03 -11.01
N GLU A 2 44.26 -51.57 -9.96
CA GLU A 2 42.82 -51.73 -9.75
C GLU A 2 42.24 -50.32 -9.56
N PRO A 3 41.07 -49.99 -10.13
CA PRO A 3 40.47 -48.68 -9.96
C PRO A 3 39.66 -48.60 -8.66
N THR A 4 39.79 -47.43 -8.05
CA THR A 4 39.35 -47.02 -6.73
C THR A 4 37.86 -46.73 -6.65
N ASN A 5 37.29 -47.08 -5.49
CA ASN A 5 35.98 -46.73 -4.93
C ASN A 5 35.44 -45.34 -5.34
N ARG A 6 34.24 -45.32 -5.94
CA ARG A 6 33.36 -44.15 -5.96
C ARG A 6 32.37 -44.28 -4.80
N SER A 7 32.61 -43.56 -3.71
CA SER A 7 31.60 -43.28 -2.70
C SER A 7 30.56 -42.33 -3.28
N GLN A 8 29.31 -42.74 -3.26
CA GLN A 8 28.16 -41.88 -3.49
C GLN A 8 27.92 -41.08 -2.22
N ASP A 9 28.23 -39.78 -2.23
CA ASP A 9 27.72 -38.84 -1.23
C ASP A 9 26.24 -38.60 -1.50
N GLN A 10 25.40 -39.23 -0.68
CA GLN A 10 24.01 -38.88 -0.50
C GLN A 10 23.94 -37.63 0.37
N THR A 11 23.79 -36.45 -0.24
CA THR A 11 23.30 -35.28 0.49
C THR A 11 21.78 -35.41 0.64
N GLU A 12 21.35 -36.10 1.70
CA GLU A 12 20.02 -35.96 2.29
C GLU A 12 19.87 -34.52 2.78
N PHE A 13 19.19 -33.68 2.00
CA PHE A 13 18.68 -32.41 2.48
C PHE A 13 17.49 -32.72 3.41
N GLU A 14 17.76 -32.72 4.72
CA GLU A 14 16.76 -32.81 5.78
C GLU A 14 15.72 -31.69 5.63
N LEU A 15 14.59 -32.02 5.00
CA LEU A 15 13.37 -31.25 4.97
C LEU A 15 12.51 -31.59 6.21
N HIS A 16 13.13 -31.60 7.39
CA HIS A 16 12.45 -31.83 8.66
C HIS A 16 12.22 -30.50 9.37
N GLY A 17 11.01 -29.95 9.30
CA GLY A 17 10.65 -28.78 10.10
C GLY A 17 9.43 -27.96 9.69
N LEU A 18 8.73 -28.28 8.59
CA LEU A 18 7.43 -27.67 8.31
C LEU A 18 6.35 -28.41 9.09
N GLN A 19 6.19 -28.02 10.36
CA GLN A 19 4.99 -28.30 11.13
C GLN A 19 3.77 -28.01 10.25
N HIS A 20 2.82 -28.95 10.27
CA HIS A 20 1.48 -28.81 9.70
C HIS A 20 0.89 -27.44 10.08
N VAL A 21 1.02 -26.45 9.20
CA VAL A 21 0.27 -25.22 9.33
C VAL A 21 -1.16 -25.60 8.97
N ASP A 22 -2.05 -25.62 9.95
CA ASP A 22 -3.46 -25.92 9.71
C ASP A 22 -3.99 -24.94 8.67
N TYR A 23 -4.28 -25.46 7.47
CA TYR A 23 -4.68 -24.67 6.30
C TYR A 23 -6.16 -24.33 6.42
N THR A 24 -6.50 -23.40 7.32
CA THR A 24 -7.86 -22.87 7.40
C THR A 24 -8.11 -21.97 6.18
N VAL A 25 -8.70 -22.57 5.14
CA VAL A 25 -9.28 -21.82 4.02
C VAL A 25 -10.51 -21.10 4.59
N TYR A 26 -10.34 -19.83 4.93
CA TYR A 26 -11.47 -18.99 5.30
C TYR A 26 -12.39 -18.87 4.09
N PRO A 27 -13.66 -19.29 4.18
CA PRO A 27 -14.63 -19.00 3.14
C PRO A 27 -14.69 -17.49 2.92
N TYR A 28 -14.83 -17.04 1.68
CA TYR A 28 -14.85 -15.62 1.32
C TYR A 28 -15.81 -14.78 2.20
N TYR A 29 -16.94 -15.36 2.60
CA TYR A 29 -17.98 -14.72 3.42
C TYR A 29 -17.63 -14.58 4.91
N GLU A 30 -16.58 -15.26 5.39
CA GLU A 30 -16.10 -15.15 6.79
C GLU A 30 -14.93 -14.16 6.91
N TYR A 31 -14.46 -13.60 5.79
CA TYR A 31 -13.39 -12.62 5.81
C TYR A 31 -13.86 -11.32 6.48
N VAL A 32 -13.19 -10.92 7.55
CA VAL A 32 -13.39 -9.62 8.21
C VAL A 32 -12.34 -8.65 7.67
N PRO A 33 -12.73 -7.61 6.90
CA PRO A 33 -11.81 -6.59 6.41
C PRO A 33 -11.05 -5.94 7.56
N ASN A 34 -9.78 -5.62 7.36
CA ASN A 34 -9.04 -4.90 8.38
C ASN A 34 -9.51 -3.43 8.49
N SER A 35 -9.05 -2.76 9.55
CA SER A 35 -9.41 -1.38 9.84
C SER A 35 -8.77 -0.34 8.90
N ILE A 36 -7.87 -0.75 8.00
CA ILE A 36 -7.18 0.15 7.07
C ILE A 36 -7.92 0.14 5.74
N LYS A 37 -8.76 1.16 5.55
CA LYS A 37 -9.52 1.39 4.32
C LYS A 37 -9.04 2.70 3.68
N PRO A 38 -8.22 2.67 2.62
CA PRO A 38 -7.70 3.90 2.01
C PRO A 38 -8.78 4.66 1.24
N CYS A 39 -8.68 6.00 1.21
CA CYS A 39 -9.50 6.97 0.45
C CYS A 39 -11.02 6.63 0.47
N SER A 40 -11.79 7.37 1.27
CA SER A 40 -13.21 7.17 1.59
C SER A 40 -14.06 6.61 0.45
N THR A 41 -14.44 5.33 0.56
CA THR A 41 -15.62 4.82 -0.15
C THR A 41 -16.79 5.74 0.19
N LEU A 42 -17.56 6.12 -0.83
CA LEU A 42 -18.74 7.01 -0.80
C LEU A 42 -19.82 6.60 0.25
N ASP A 43 -19.63 5.47 0.91
CA ASP A 43 -20.54 4.86 1.89
C ASP A 43 -20.41 5.41 3.31
N ALA A 44 -19.40 6.23 3.62
CA ALA A 44 -19.33 6.89 4.91
C ALA A 44 -20.21 8.16 4.87
N PRO A 45 -21.21 8.33 5.75
CA PRO A 45 -22.04 9.53 5.79
C PRO A 45 -21.19 10.78 6.07
N ALA A 46 -20.77 11.42 4.98
CA ALA A 46 -20.49 12.83 4.72
C ALA A 46 -19.82 13.74 5.78
N LEU A 47 -19.15 13.24 6.83
CA LEU A 47 -18.61 14.14 7.85
C LEU A 47 -17.09 14.11 8.05
N GLN A 48 -16.39 12.99 7.80
CA GLN A 48 -14.92 12.97 7.96
C GLN A 48 -14.22 12.13 6.88
N PRO A 49 -13.29 12.72 6.11
CA PRO A 49 -12.47 11.95 5.18
C PRO A 49 -11.59 10.95 5.92
N ASN A 50 -11.31 9.81 5.27
CA ASN A 50 -10.47 8.76 5.86
C ASN A 50 -9.03 9.24 6.02
N VAL A 51 -8.37 8.83 7.09
CA VAL A 51 -6.96 9.12 7.37
C VAL A 51 -6.00 8.37 6.44
N PHE A 52 -6.39 7.20 5.96
CA PHE A 52 -5.53 6.40 5.09
C PHE A 52 -5.77 6.75 3.63
N HIS A 53 -4.69 6.85 2.85
CA HIS A 53 -4.75 7.04 1.41
C HIS A 53 -3.82 6.05 0.71
N LEU A 54 -4.30 5.43 -0.37
CA LEU A 54 -3.49 4.63 -1.27
C LEU A 54 -2.98 5.54 -2.37
N LEU A 55 -1.67 5.71 -2.48
CA LEU A 55 -1.05 6.53 -3.51
C LEU A 55 -0.90 5.76 -4.82
N SER A 56 -0.75 6.49 -5.93
CA SER A 56 -0.51 5.92 -7.27
C SER A 56 0.80 5.14 -7.38
N CYS A 57 1.77 5.41 -6.50
CA CYS A 57 2.98 4.59 -6.34
C CYS A 57 2.72 3.25 -5.63
N GLY A 58 1.49 3.00 -5.16
CA GLY A 58 1.06 1.77 -4.51
C GLY A 58 1.32 1.70 -3.00
N HIS A 59 1.89 2.75 -2.40
CA HIS A 59 2.07 2.84 -0.95
C HIS A 59 0.87 3.45 -0.26
N ILE A 60 0.60 3.01 0.96
CA ILE A 60 -0.42 3.56 1.83
C ILE A 60 0.24 4.58 2.77
N VAL A 61 -0.38 5.74 2.91
CA VAL A 61 0.05 6.80 3.84
C VAL A 61 -1.11 7.18 4.76
N ALA A 62 -0.78 7.73 5.93
CA ALA A 62 -1.75 8.32 6.84
C ALA A 62 -1.60 9.85 6.80
N VAL A 63 -2.70 10.58 6.56
CA VAL A 63 -2.74 12.04 6.65
C VAL A 63 -3.06 12.41 8.09
N ASP A 64 -2.20 13.22 8.71
CA ASP A 64 -2.37 13.67 10.09
C ASP A 64 -2.75 15.14 10.21
N GLU A 65 -2.99 15.80 9.08
CA GLU A 65 -3.57 17.14 8.99
C GLU A 65 -5.10 17.11 9.08
N ASP A 66 -5.70 18.29 9.27
CA ASP A 66 -7.16 18.47 9.27
C ASP A 66 -7.77 18.19 7.89
N ASP A 67 -7.07 18.59 6.83
CA ASP A 67 -7.47 18.29 5.45
C ASP A 67 -7.05 16.88 5.06
N ARG A 68 -8.00 15.94 5.20
CA ARG A 68 -7.84 14.51 4.87
C ARG A 68 -8.45 14.14 3.52
N HIS A 69 -8.72 15.11 2.65
CA HIS A 69 -9.30 14.76 1.34
C HIS A 69 -8.27 14.08 0.44
N CYS A 70 -8.72 13.38 -0.60
CA CYS A 70 -7.80 12.81 -1.58
C CYS A 70 -7.05 13.91 -2.34
N ALA A 71 -5.74 13.76 -2.53
CA ALA A 71 -4.95 14.58 -3.45
C ALA A 71 -4.88 13.96 -4.85
N ARG A 72 -4.25 14.67 -5.79
CA ARG A 72 -4.10 14.23 -7.19
C ARG A 72 -3.43 12.88 -7.37
N ASN A 73 -2.49 12.54 -6.49
CA ASN A 73 -1.78 11.28 -6.52
C ASN A 73 -2.42 10.17 -5.64
N CYS A 74 -3.58 10.38 -5.00
CA CYS A 74 -4.34 9.24 -4.46
C CYS A 74 -4.83 8.38 -5.64
N GLN A 75 -4.65 7.07 -5.53
CA GLN A 75 -5.05 6.07 -6.51
C GLN A 75 -6.53 6.19 -6.89
N HIS A 76 -7.40 6.50 -5.94
CA HIS A 76 -8.83 6.74 -6.19
C HIS A 76 -9.05 7.87 -7.20
N VAL A 77 -8.36 8.99 -7.03
CA VAL A 77 -8.44 10.16 -7.93
C VAL A 77 -7.86 9.83 -9.31
N VAL A 78 -6.75 9.08 -9.35
CA VAL A 78 -6.15 8.61 -10.61
C VAL A 78 -7.10 7.70 -11.39
N GLU A 79 -7.74 6.74 -10.72
CA GLU A 79 -8.72 5.82 -11.33
C GLU A 79 -9.94 6.59 -11.85
N TRP A 80 -10.50 7.50 -11.04
CA TRP A 80 -11.62 8.34 -11.44
C TRP A 80 -11.29 9.19 -12.67
N ALA A 81 -10.14 9.86 -12.68
CA ALA A 81 -9.70 10.69 -13.79
C ALA A 81 -9.50 9.88 -15.08
N ALA A 82 -9.01 8.64 -14.99
CA ALA A 82 -8.85 7.76 -16.15
C ALA A 82 -10.21 7.39 -16.79
N ILE A 83 -11.23 7.12 -15.97
CA ILE A 83 -12.58 6.82 -16.43
C ILE A 83 -13.20 8.03 -17.14
N HIS A 84 -13.07 9.23 -16.55
CA HIS A 84 -13.71 10.46 -17.07
C HIS A 84 -12.96 11.13 -18.21
N ARG A 85 -11.64 10.94 -18.33
CA ARG A 85 -10.89 11.41 -19.53
C ARG A 85 -11.17 10.54 -20.75
N SER A 86 -11.58 9.30 -20.56
CA SER A 86 -11.91 8.39 -21.66
C SER A 86 -13.29 8.71 -22.27
N SER A 87 -14.17 9.44 -21.57
CA SER A 87 -15.49 9.81 -22.08
C SER A 87 -15.48 11.04 -22.99
N THR A 88 -14.47 11.91 -22.91
CA THR A 88 -14.41 13.16 -23.72
C THR A 88 -14.01 12.95 -25.18
N TRP A 89 -13.63 11.72 -25.58
CA TRP A 89 -13.32 11.39 -26.98
C TRP A 89 -14.45 10.64 -27.71
N ALA A 90 -15.53 10.28 -27.02
CA ALA A 90 -16.74 9.76 -27.64
C ALA A 90 -17.68 10.92 -28.02
N VAL A 91 -17.20 11.80 -28.90
CA VAL A 91 -18.05 12.79 -29.58
C VAL A 91 -18.97 12.01 -30.52
N GLY A 92 -20.23 11.82 -30.13
CA GLY A 92 -21.26 11.39 -31.08
C GLY A 92 -22.43 10.54 -30.60
N ASN A 93 -22.65 10.29 -29.31
CA ASN A 93 -23.90 9.64 -28.87
C ASN A 93 -24.54 10.33 -27.67
N GLU A 94 -25.65 10.99 -27.95
CA GLU A 94 -26.42 11.90 -27.11
C GLU A 94 -27.21 11.21 -25.96
N TYR A 95 -26.88 9.97 -25.60
CA TYR A 95 -27.75 9.13 -24.73
C TYR A 95 -27.06 8.33 -23.62
N SER A 96 -25.80 8.58 -23.26
CA SER A 96 -25.21 8.03 -22.03
C SER A 96 -25.00 9.11 -20.99
N ARG A 97 -26.10 9.58 -20.39
CA ARG A 97 -26.06 10.14 -19.05
C ARG A 97 -25.74 9.00 -18.09
N ILE A 98 -24.45 8.70 -17.91
CA ILE A 98 -24.01 8.07 -16.67
C ILE A 98 -24.45 9.05 -15.57
N PRO A 99 -25.25 8.62 -14.57
CA PRO A 99 -25.62 9.48 -13.47
C PRO A 99 -24.36 10.11 -12.91
N ASP A 100 -24.38 11.44 -12.82
CA ASP A 100 -23.31 12.32 -12.35
C ASP A 100 -23.17 12.21 -10.82
N ASP A 101 -23.14 10.98 -10.34
CA ASP A 101 -23.21 10.63 -8.94
C ASP A 101 -21.79 10.56 -8.36
N HIS A 102 -21.39 11.73 -7.84
CA HIS A 102 -20.92 11.87 -6.46
C HIS A 102 -19.42 11.92 -6.18
N LEU A 103 -18.59 12.47 -7.06
CA LEU A 103 -17.41 13.16 -6.56
C LEU A 103 -17.69 14.66 -6.54
N PRO A 104 -17.71 15.32 -5.35
CA PRO A 104 -17.73 16.77 -5.33
C PRO A 104 -16.55 17.24 -6.19
N PRO A 105 -16.77 18.24 -7.08
CA PRO A 105 -15.68 18.77 -7.88
C PRO A 105 -14.52 19.08 -6.93
N PRO A 106 -13.31 18.59 -7.24
CA PRO A 106 -12.19 18.75 -6.33
C PRO A 106 -12.10 20.23 -5.98
N SER A 107 -12.03 20.53 -4.68
CA SER A 107 -11.90 21.91 -4.25
C SER A 107 -10.69 22.52 -4.98
N HIS A 108 -10.70 23.84 -5.22
CA HIS A 108 -9.56 24.51 -5.87
C HIS A 108 -8.22 24.19 -5.16
N MET A 109 -8.26 23.83 -3.87
CA MET A 109 -7.10 23.38 -3.10
C MET A 109 -6.61 21.97 -3.48
N GLN A 110 -7.52 21.03 -3.78
CA GLN A 110 -7.22 19.64 -4.16
C GLN A 110 -6.60 19.51 -5.57
N LEU A 111 -6.67 20.56 -6.39
CA LEU A 111 -6.13 20.57 -7.76
C LEU A 111 -4.62 20.81 -7.82
N HIS A 112 -3.99 21.19 -6.71
CA HIS A 112 -2.60 21.66 -6.70
C HIS A 112 -1.70 20.99 -5.66
N ASP A 113 -2.21 20.00 -4.94
CA ASP A 113 -1.45 19.28 -3.91
C ASP A 113 -1.25 17.80 -4.26
N ASP A 114 -0.20 17.24 -3.66
CA ASP A 114 0.12 15.81 -3.70
C ASP A 114 0.33 15.31 -2.27
N LEU A 115 -0.02 14.05 -2.00
CA LEU A 115 0.33 13.38 -0.75
C LEU A 115 1.77 12.88 -0.82
N TYR A 116 2.57 13.19 0.18
CA TYR A 116 3.99 12.82 0.21
C TYR A 116 4.20 11.36 0.60
N CYS A 117 5.13 10.67 -0.08
CA CYS A 117 5.43 9.26 0.17
C CYS A 117 6.86 9.06 0.70
N GLU A 118 7.01 9.04 2.02
CA GLU A 118 8.30 8.81 2.69
C GLU A 118 8.94 7.46 2.33
N THR A 119 8.13 6.43 2.08
CA THR A 119 8.62 5.10 1.69
C THR A 119 9.31 5.11 0.32
N CYS A 120 8.81 5.94 -0.61
CA CYS A 120 9.41 6.12 -1.93
C CYS A 120 10.63 7.04 -1.89
N THR A 121 10.53 8.17 -1.20
CA THR A 121 11.58 9.19 -1.20
C THR A 121 12.74 8.84 -0.28
N GLY A 122 12.49 8.04 0.76
CA GLY A 122 13.49 7.70 1.77
C GLY A 122 13.82 8.85 2.72
N ILE A 123 12.99 9.90 2.75
CA ILE A 123 13.24 11.15 3.48
C ILE A 123 11.95 11.55 4.21
N PRO A 124 11.95 11.77 5.54
CA PRO A 124 10.80 12.29 6.26
C PRO A 124 10.32 13.64 5.70
N ILE A 125 9.02 13.91 5.71
CA ILE A 125 8.48 15.10 5.05
C ILE A 125 9.07 16.42 5.57
N GLU A 126 9.30 16.55 6.87
CA GLU A 126 9.89 17.78 7.44
C GLU A 126 11.30 18.02 6.91
N ARG A 127 12.07 16.94 6.72
CA ARG A 127 13.41 17.00 6.14
C ARG A 127 13.36 17.32 4.65
N TYR A 128 12.38 16.78 3.94
CA TYR A 128 12.17 17.11 2.53
C TYR A 128 11.83 18.58 2.33
N LYS A 129 10.91 19.13 3.14
CA LYS A 129 10.55 20.57 3.12
C LYS A 129 11.76 21.46 3.41
N ALA A 130 12.60 21.07 4.37
CA ALA A 130 13.84 21.80 4.68
C ALA A 130 14.87 21.75 3.53
N LEU A 131 14.99 20.63 2.82
CA LEU A 131 15.92 20.48 1.68
C LEU A 131 15.42 21.15 0.40
N ARG A 132 14.11 21.38 0.28
CA ARG A 132 13.47 22.00 -0.88
C ARG A 132 12.50 23.08 -0.42
N PRO A 133 13.02 24.20 0.12
CA PRO A 133 12.17 25.30 0.55
C PRO A 133 11.40 25.86 -0.64
N PRO A 134 10.18 26.39 -0.43
CA PRO A 134 9.43 27.05 -1.48
C PRO A 134 10.28 28.18 -2.09
N THR A 135 10.42 28.19 -3.42
CA THR A 135 11.29 29.13 -4.14
C THR A 135 10.82 30.59 -4.12
N SER A 136 9.63 30.90 -3.62
CA SER A 136 9.13 32.27 -3.49
C SER A 136 8.00 32.37 -2.47
N GLU A 137 8.07 33.35 -1.57
CA GLU A 137 6.96 33.75 -0.69
C GLU A 137 5.89 34.57 -1.45
N LEU A 138 6.24 35.13 -2.61
CA LEU A 138 5.42 36.11 -3.35
C LEU A 138 4.68 35.52 -4.54
N LEU A 139 5.03 34.31 -4.98
CA LEU A 139 4.37 33.59 -6.07
C LEU A 139 4.10 32.14 -5.64
N PRO A 140 2.84 31.72 -5.44
CA PRO A 140 2.49 30.37 -4.97
C PRO A 140 2.83 29.20 -5.91
N THR A 141 3.67 29.38 -6.93
CA THR A 141 3.59 28.56 -8.15
C THR A 141 4.94 28.05 -8.65
N ALA A 142 5.21 26.77 -8.35
CA ALA A 142 5.89 25.84 -9.27
C ALA A 142 5.94 24.40 -8.72
N TYR A 143 5.98 24.23 -7.40
CA TYR A 143 6.06 22.90 -6.77
C TYR A 143 4.71 22.48 -6.20
N PRO A 144 4.29 21.22 -6.38
CA PRO A 144 3.10 20.71 -5.71
C PRO A 144 3.30 20.91 -4.21
N SER A 145 2.32 21.55 -3.56
CA SER A 145 2.30 21.63 -2.11
C SER A 145 2.13 20.21 -1.59
N PHE A 146 3.17 19.65 -0.99
CA PHE A 146 3.08 18.33 -0.38
C PHE A 146 2.40 18.45 0.97
N ARG A 147 1.21 17.85 1.09
CA ARG A 147 0.57 17.68 2.39
C ARG A 147 1.37 16.74 3.28
N ARG A 148 1.33 17.01 4.58
CA ARG A 148 2.00 16.16 5.55
C ARG A 148 1.35 14.79 5.60
N CYS A 149 2.15 13.77 5.36
CA CYS A 149 1.71 12.39 5.33
C CYS A 149 2.74 11.54 6.07
N LEU A 150 2.25 10.71 6.98
CA LEU A 150 3.05 9.74 7.71
C LEU A 150 3.14 8.45 6.89
N ALA A 151 4.35 7.91 6.78
CA ALA A 151 4.52 6.55 6.30
C ALA A 151 3.78 5.55 7.21
N LEU A 152 3.31 4.45 6.62
CA LEU A 152 2.67 3.37 7.35
C LEU A 152 3.71 2.53 8.11
N THR A 153 4.12 2.98 9.30
CA THR A 153 4.97 2.23 10.25
C THR A 153 4.10 1.42 11.23
N LEU A 154 4.67 0.46 11.98
CA LEU A 154 3.91 -0.21 13.06
C LEU A 154 3.35 0.79 14.09
N PRO A 155 4.13 1.77 14.59
CA PRO A 155 3.58 2.84 15.43
C PRO A 155 2.42 3.60 14.79
N THR A 156 2.53 3.98 13.52
CA THR A 156 1.45 4.68 12.79
C THR A 156 0.19 3.82 12.72
N ILE A 157 0.32 2.52 12.38
CA ILE A 157 -0.82 1.59 12.34
C ILE A 157 -1.49 1.55 13.72
N ARG A 158 -0.74 1.27 14.79
CA ARG A 158 -1.27 1.17 16.15
C ARG A 158 -1.95 2.45 16.61
N SER A 159 -1.30 3.58 16.40
CA SER A 159 -1.81 4.89 16.82
C SER A 159 -3.12 5.25 16.13
N VAL A 160 -3.25 4.93 14.85
CA VAL A 160 -4.42 5.31 14.05
C VAL A 160 -5.57 4.29 14.19
N THR A 161 -5.26 3.00 14.31
CA THR A 161 -6.29 1.94 14.36
C THR A 161 -6.63 1.47 15.77
N GLY A 162 -5.88 1.86 16.80
CA GLY A 162 -6.06 1.41 18.19
C GLY A 162 -5.69 -0.06 18.42
N LEU A 163 -4.97 -0.70 17.50
CA LEU A 163 -4.59 -2.11 17.60
C LEU A 163 -3.42 -2.31 18.58
N THR A 164 -3.36 -3.49 19.21
CA THR A 164 -2.15 -3.90 19.93
C THR A 164 -0.99 -4.13 18.96
N GLU A 165 0.22 -4.24 19.49
CA GLU A 165 1.40 -4.48 18.67
C GLU A 165 1.33 -5.84 17.95
N GLU A 166 0.86 -6.87 18.64
CA GLU A 166 0.69 -8.23 18.13
C GLU A 166 -0.36 -8.24 17.01
N GLN A 167 -1.49 -7.57 17.22
CA GLN A 167 -2.53 -7.42 16.21
C GLN A 167 -2.01 -6.68 14.97
N ALA A 168 -1.28 -5.58 15.16
CA ALA A 168 -0.68 -4.84 14.06
C ALA A 168 0.35 -5.68 13.29
N LYS A 169 1.16 -6.51 13.98
CA LYS A 169 2.10 -7.44 13.35
C LYS A 169 1.40 -8.52 12.53
N VAL A 170 0.25 -9.03 13.01
CA VAL A 170 -0.56 -10.02 12.29
C VAL A 170 -1.15 -9.45 10.99
N LEU A 171 -1.39 -8.14 10.91
CA LEU A 171 -1.82 -7.51 9.64
C LEU A 171 -0.75 -7.53 8.55
N LEU A 172 0.53 -7.66 8.91
CA LEU A 172 1.64 -7.55 7.97
C LEU A 172 1.77 -8.82 7.13
N SER A 173 1.55 -8.69 5.84
CA SER A 173 1.74 -9.76 4.87
C SER A 173 3.21 -9.89 4.50
N ALA A 174 3.78 -11.08 4.72
CA ALA A 174 5.19 -11.35 4.48
C ALA A 174 5.51 -11.29 2.97
N PRO A 175 6.69 -10.80 2.58
CA PRO A 175 7.13 -10.88 1.19
C PRO A 175 7.17 -12.35 0.73
N PHE A 176 6.77 -12.58 -0.50
CA PHE A 176 6.80 -13.88 -1.13
C PHE A 176 7.59 -13.79 -2.42
N SER A 177 8.54 -14.69 -2.61
CA SER A 177 9.31 -14.78 -3.85
C SER A 177 8.97 -16.08 -4.56
N ASN A 178 8.41 -15.98 -5.76
CA ASN A 178 8.18 -17.12 -6.64
C ASN A 178 9.05 -17.01 -7.91
N PRO A 179 10.37 -17.20 -7.79
CA PRO A 179 11.30 -16.99 -8.90
C PRO A 179 11.05 -17.93 -10.09
N GLN A 180 10.43 -19.08 -9.83
CA GLN A 180 10.14 -20.08 -10.86
C GLN A 180 8.77 -19.85 -11.53
N HIS A 181 8.02 -18.84 -11.08
CA HIS A 181 6.62 -18.57 -11.45
C HIS A 181 5.69 -19.78 -11.44
N ARG A 182 6.07 -20.85 -10.72
CA ARG A 182 5.31 -22.10 -10.71
C ARG A 182 3.91 -21.80 -10.19
N GLY A 183 2.92 -22.34 -10.89
CA GLY A 183 1.53 -22.30 -10.46
C GLY A 183 1.36 -23.17 -9.23
N PHE A 184 1.75 -22.67 -8.06
CA PHE A 184 1.39 -23.33 -6.82
C PHE A 184 -0.14 -23.34 -6.74
N GLY A 185 -0.73 -24.49 -6.40
CA GLY A 185 -2.17 -24.63 -6.15
C GLY A 185 -2.70 -23.75 -5.00
N LEU A 186 -1.84 -22.93 -4.40
CA LEU A 186 -2.10 -21.97 -3.32
C LEU A 186 -2.77 -20.68 -3.85
N LYS A 187 -3.84 -20.85 -4.62
CA LYS A 187 -4.67 -19.73 -5.10
C LYS A 187 -5.25 -19.01 -3.86
N ASN A 188 -5.24 -17.67 -3.85
CA ASN A 188 -5.67 -16.79 -2.72
C ASN A 188 -4.70 -16.67 -1.52
N TRP A 189 -3.49 -17.20 -1.62
CA TRP A 189 -2.45 -17.00 -0.61
C TRP A 189 -1.51 -15.87 -0.97
N THR A 190 -1.31 -15.65 -2.27
CA THR A 190 -0.31 -14.73 -2.80
C THR A 190 -0.98 -13.58 -3.53
N HIS A 191 -0.57 -12.36 -3.23
CA HIS A 191 -1.07 -11.15 -3.86
C HIS A 191 0.09 -10.36 -4.45
N VAL A 192 -0.13 -9.80 -5.63
CA VAL A 192 0.77 -8.81 -6.21
C VAL A 192 0.18 -7.44 -5.89
N LEU A 193 0.94 -6.60 -5.19
CA LEU A 193 0.49 -5.29 -4.73
C LEU A 193 0.90 -4.20 -5.72
N ARG A 194 0.19 -3.07 -5.71
CA ARG A 194 0.51 -1.90 -6.55
C ARG A 194 1.89 -1.31 -6.25
N CYS A 195 2.44 -1.54 -5.05
CA CYS A 195 3.81 -1.15 -4.72
C CYS A 195 4.88 -2.05 -5.39
N GLY A 196 4.47 -3.07 -6.13
CA GLY A 196 5.35 -4.00 -6.85
C GLY A 196 5.73 -5.26 -6.09
N HIS A 197 5.46 -5.32 -4.77
CA HIS A 197 5.78 -6.51 -3.97
C HIS A 197 4.76 -7.63 -4.16
N GLU A 198 5.25 -8.86 -4.25
CA GLU A 198 4.45 -10.07 -4.10
C GLU A 198 4.47 -10.47 -2.62
N VAL A 199 3.30 -10.71 -2.03
CA VAL A 199 3.15 -11.00 -0.60
C VAL A 199 2.31 -12.24 -0.36
N ARG A 200 2.60 -12.93 0.74
CA ARG A 200 1.79 -14.03 1.25
C ARG A 200 0.91 -13.54 2.41
N CYS A 201 -0.38 -13.78 2.31
CA CYS A 201 -1.37 -13.52 3.37
C CYS A 201 -1.58 -14.78 4.22
N THR A 202 -1.71 -14.61 5.54
CA THR A 202 -2.09 -15.67 6.48
C THR A 202 -2.97 -15.05 7.58
N PRO A 203 -4.26 -15.43 7.70
CA PRO A 203 -4.96 -16.43 6.88
C PRO A 203 -5.13 -16.00 5.41
N THR A 204 -5.56 -16.94 4.56
CA THR A 204 -5.92 -16.64 3.17
C THR A 204 -7.03 -15.61 3.12
N ARG A 205 -6.98 -14.72 2.14
CA ARG A 205 -7.99 -13.66 2.00
C ARG A 205 -8.21 -13.25 0.55
N PRO A 206 -9.32 -12.56 0.25
CA PRO A 206 -9.54 -11.98 -1.08
C PRO A 206 -8.57 -10.81 -1.33
N CYS A 207 -8.48 -10.36 -2.59
CA CYS A 207 -7.66 -9.21 -2.95
C CYS A 207 -8.12 -7.95 -2.20
N GLY A 208 -7.19 -7.21 -1.59
CA GLY A 208 -7.45 -5.86 -1.10
C GLY A 208 -7.41 -4.82 -2.22
N TYR A 209 -7.82 -3.60 -1.92
CA TYR A 209 -7.88 -2.47 -2.85
C TYR A 209 -6.50 -2.13 -3.46
N ASN A 210 -5.42 -2.33 -2.69
CA ASN A 210 -4.05 -2.10 -3.14
C ASN A 210 -3.42 -3.27 -3.93
N CYS A 211 -4.17 -4.33 -4.24
CA CYS A 211 -3.72 -5.36 -5.17
C CYS A 211 -3.75 -4.82 -6.60
N VAL A 212 -2.82 -5.27 -7.45
CA VAL A 212 -2.95 -5.05 -8.90
C VAL A 212 -4.17 -5.80 -9.44
N ASP A 213 -4.68 -5.37 -10.58
CA ASP A 213 -5.82 -6.01 -11.21
C ASP A 213 -5.46 -7.39 -11.79
N ALA A 214 -6.47 -8.15 -12.17
CA ALA A 214 -6.26 -9.41 -12.89
C ALA A 214 -5.78 -9.14 -14.33
N PRO A 215 -4.96 -10.02 -14.91
CA PRO A 215 -4.54 -11.33 -14.38
C PRO A 215 -3.29 -11.31 -13.49
N GLN A 216 -2.68 -10.15 -13.25
CA GLN A 216 -1.40 -10.04 -12.55
C GLN A 216 -1.50 -10.47 -11.08
N CYS A 217 -2.59 -10.10 -10.39
CA CYS A 217 -2.84 -10.61 -9.04
C CYS A 217 -3.53 -11.98 -9.09
N ARG A 218 -2.84 -13.01 -8.57
CA ARG A 218 -3.31 -14.40 -8.54
C ARG A 218 -4.38 -14.67 -7.49
N GLY A 219 -4.68 -13.71 -6.62
CA GLY A 219 -5.75 -13.80 -5.62
C GLY A 219 -7.16 -13.66 -6.20
N ARG A 220 -7.32 -13.41 -7.51
CA ARG A 220 -8.63 -13.29 -8.18
C ARG A 220 -8.95 -14.60 -8.90
N TYR A 221 -9.62 -15.53 -8.19
CA TYR A 221 -9.94 -16.85 -8.73
C TYR A 221 -11.21 -16.88 -9.58
N SER A 222 -12.16 -15.96 -9.36
CA SER A 222 -13.41 -15.93 -10.12
C SER A 222 -13.79 -14.52 -10.54
N LEU A 223 -14.56 -14.42 -11.62
CA LEU A 223 -15.18 -13.17 -12.10
C LEU A 223 -16.00 -12.46 -11.00
N HIS A 224 -16.38 -13.17 -9.94
CA HIS A 224 -17.15 -12.66 -8.80
C HIS A 224 -16.31 -12.29 -7.56
N THR A 225 -14.99 -12.50 -7.58
CA THR A 225 -14.13 -12.00 -6.49
C THR A 225 -13.81 -10.52 -6.72
N GLU A 226 -14.68 -9.68 -6.17
CA GLU A 226 -14.46 -8.24 -6.07
C GLU A 226 -13.33 -7.94 -5.09
N LYS A 227 -12.58 -6.86 -5.36
CA LYS A 227 -11.60 -6.35 -4.42
C LYS A 227 -12.33 -5.89 -3.16
N GLN A 228 -11.79 -6.26 -2.01
CA GLN A 228 -12.27 -5.74 -0.74
C GLN A 228 -11.90 -4.26 -0.63
N SER A 229 -12.69 -3.51 0.14
CA SER A 229 -12.46 -2.08 0.41
C SER A 229 -11.27 -1.80 1.33
N ASP A 230 -10.74 -2.84 1.99
CA ASP A 230 -9.54 -2.75 2.82
C ASP A 230 -8.27 -3.11 2.02
N VAL A 231 -7.12 -3.18 2.70
CA VAL A 231 -5.81 -3.37 2.06
C VAL A 231 -5.06 -4.60 2.54
N VAL A 232 -4.12 -5.06 1.71
CA VAL A 232 -3.09 -6.01 2.13
C VAL A 232 -1.85 -5.22 2.55
N VAL A 233 -1.51 -5.23 3.84
CA VAL A 233 -0.40 -4.44 4.37
C VAL A 233 0.93 -5.13 4.05
N CYS A 234 1.74 -4.53 3.18
CA CYS A 234 3.03 -5.08 2.80
C CYS A 234 4.05 -4.93 3.92
N LYS A 235 4.53 -6.03 4.50
CA LYS A 235 5.55 -6.01 5.56
C LYS A 235 6.84 -5.30 5.12
N GLU A 236 7.28 -5.48 3.88
CA GLU A 236 8.47 -4.83 3.35
C GLU A 236 8.32 -3.30 3.27
N CYS A 237 7.17 -2.80 2.81
CA CYS A 237 6.90 -1.35 2.78
C CYS A 237 6.89 -0.75 4.19
N VAL A 238 6.30 -1.46 5.17
CA VAL A 238 6.29 -1.02 6.58
C VAL A 238 7.72 -0.98 7.15
N MET A 239 8.52 -2.03 6.92
CA MET A 239 9.92 -2.05 7.34
C MET A 239 10.75 -0.94 6.67
N ARG A 240 10.55 -0.70 5.37
CA ARG A 240 11.22 0.39 4.65
C ARG A 240 10.86 1.75 5.23
N ALA A 241 9.59 1.96 5.58
CA ALA A 241 9.16 3.17 6.28
C ALA A 241 9.87 3.33 7.63
N GLU A 242 9.90 2.28 8.45
CA GLU A 242 10.59 2.30 9.75
C GLU A 242 12.09 2.62 9.61
N LEU A 243 12.76 2.04 8.61
CA LEU A 243 14.17 2.31 8.33
C LEU A 243 14.43 3.79 7.99
N VAL A 244 13.48 4.48 7.35
CA VAL A 244 13.58 5.93 7.11
C VAL A 244 13.60 6.66 8.44
N TYR A 245 12.63 6.40 9.32
CA TYR A 245 12.56 7.07 10.63
C TYR A 245 13.78 6.76 11.52
N THR A 246 14.20 5.50 11.63
CA THR A 246 15.37 5.10 12.41
C THR A 246 16.64 5.80 11.94
N ARG A 247 16.84 5.92 10.62
CA ARG A 247 18.01 6.61 10.05
C ARG A 247 18.07 8.07 10.48
N TYR A 248 16.96 8.78 10.42
CA TYR A 248 16.92 10.20 10.76
C TYR A 248 16.99 10.46 12.26
N ALA A 249 16.39 9.61 13.09
CA ALA A 249 16.54 9.67 14.54
C ALA A 249 18.02 9.50 14.96
N ASN A 250 18.74 8.58 14.32
CA ASN A 250 20.17 8.38 14.58
C ASN A 250 21.04 9.59 14.17
N LEU A 251 20.70 10.24 13.05
CA LEU A 251 21.40 11.45 12.59
C LEU A 251 21.19 12.63 13.56
N GLU A 252 19.98 12.79 14.08
CA GLU A 252 19.66 13.80 15.09
C GLU A 252 20.45 13.55 16.37
N ALA A 253 20.42 12.32 16.89
CA ALA A 253 21.18 11.94 18.08
C ALA A 253 22.69 12.10 17.92
N ALA A 254 23.24 11.91 16.71
CA ALA A 254 24.66 12.13 16.43
C ALA A 254 25.00 13.63 16.46
N ARG A 255 24.18 14.47 15.82
CA ARG A 255 24.37 15.93 15.83
C ARG A 255 24.31 16.51 17.23
N ASP A 256 23.40 16.02 18.07
CA ASP A 256 23.26 16.50 19.45
C ASP A 256 24.48 16.10 20.31
N ARG A 257 25.18 15.00 19.99
CA ARG A 257 26.45 14.64 20.65
C ARG A 257 27.63 15.49 20.22
N GLU A 258 27.62 16.04 19.00
CA GLU A 258 28.69 16.92 18.50
C GLU A 258 28.59 18.34 19.07
N GLN A 259 27.39 18.74 19.54
CA GLN A 259 27.13 20.07 20.08
C GLN A 259 27.33 20.17 21.60
N ASN A 260 27.48 19.04 22.29
CA ASN A 260 27.69 18.94 23.74
C ASN A 260 29.13 18.54 24.06
#